data_AF-A0AA35TCB2-F1
#
_entry.id   AF-A0AA35TCB2-F1
#
_cell.length_a   1.000
_cell.length_b   1.000
_cell.length_c   1.000
_cell.angle_alpha   90.00
_cell.angle_beta   90.00
_cell.angle_gamma   90.00
#
_symmetry.space_group_name_H-M   'P 1'
#
loop_
_entity.id
_entity.type
_entity.pdbx_description
1 polymer ?
#
loop_
_entity_poly.entity_id
_entity_poly.type
_entity_poly.pdbx_seq_one_letter_code
_entity_poly.pdbx_strand_id
1 'polypeptide(L)'
;MPGISVEELLLKIYPADLLGTMKTFRDTVEKFEVKETTNKIHIHSLVPRTSQGKIEVELHGTSPSKSNVFGDKSDGVSSLLVPCGPHPDGVTTNGQEQSLIEESDYVPTEVHEDILARMIQSHKTGDFCLVGGKGTGKETLVKRFASLLGYEVETVVLYQDMTSRELLQQRSTLPNGDTTWRTSPLVNAAREGKLALLDGVHRLHPGTLSVLKRLLQDRELSLMDGSRLLSHNHYKATKAFAGLSDEDMVQR
;
A
#
# COMPACT_ATOMS: atom_id res chain seq x y z
N MET A 1 -21.83 18.15 -9.34
CA MET A 1 -21.20 18.85 -8.19
C MET A 1 -19.72 18.99 -8.48
N PRO A 2 -19.04 20.10 -8.14
CA PRO A 2 -17.62 20.22 -8.41
C PRO A 2 -16.88 19.11 -7.65
N GLY A 3 -16.17 18.26 -8.38
CA GLY A 3 -15.39 17.16 -7.83
C GLY A 3 -14.31 17.71 -6.92
N ILE A 4 -14.20 17.13 -5.72
CA ILE A 4 -13.11 17.41 -4.79
C ILE A 4 -11.79 17.25 -5.53
N SER A 5 -10.91 18.24 -5.42
CA SER A 5 -9.60 18.17 -6.06
C SER A 5 -8.78 17.03 -5.43
N VAL A 6 -7.85 16.44 -6.18
CA VAL A 6 -6.94 15.41 -5.66
C VAL A 6 -6.17 15.91 -4.42
N GLU A 7 -5.89 17.20 -4.36
CA GLU A 7 -5.22 17.86 -3.24
C GLU A 7 -6.11 17.89 -1.98
N GLU A 8 -7.39 18.26 -2.13
CA GLU A 8 -8.37 18.21 -1.03
C GLU A 8 -8.66 16.79 -0.56
N LEU A 9 -8.60 15.81 -1.47
CA LEU A 9 -8.71 14.39 -1.15
C LEU A 9 -7.53 13.94 -0.28
N LEU A 10 -6.30 14.26 -0.70
CA LEU A 10 -5.08 13.90 0.02
C LEU A 10 -5.03 14.57 1.42
N LEU A 11 -5.46 15.83 1.55
CA LEU A 11 -5.60 16.52 2.85
C LEU A 11 -6.55 15.80 3.82
N LYS A 12 -7.59 15.15 3.29
CA LYS A 12 -8.59 14.44 4.12
C LYS A 12 -8.12 13.05 4.54
N ILE A 13 -7.24 12.44 3.76
CA ILE A 13 -6.75 11.08 3.98
C ILE A 13 -5.51 11.07 4.90
N TYR A 14 -4.56 11.98 4.66
CA TYR A 14 -3.31 12.02 5.42
C TYR A 14 -3.47 12.85 6.71
N PRO A 15 -2.81 12.46 7.82
CA PRO A 15 -2.94 13.17 9.09
C PRO A 15 -2.32 14.57 9.02
N ALA A 16 -2.92 15.55 9.70
CA ALA A 16 -2.44 16.93 9.75
C ALA A 16 -0.99 17.04 10.26
N ASP A 17 -0.58 16.11 11.13
CA ASP A 17 0.76 16.06 11.70
C ASP A 17 1.85 15.67 10.68
N LEU A 18 1.49 14.89 9.64
CA LEU A 18 2.38 14.62 8.51
C LEU A 18 2.50 15.84 7.58
N LEU A 19 1.50 16.71 7.61
CA LEU A 19 1.25 17.72 6.59
C LEU A 19 1.67 19.13 7.00
N GLY A 20 1.93 19.37 8.29
CA GLY A 20 2.33 20.68 8.81
C GLY A 20 1.40 21.81 8.32
N THR A 21 1.94 23.02 8.17
CA THR A 21 1.29 24.12 7.42
C THR A 21 0.91 23.69 5.99
N MET A 22 -0.14 24.26 5.38
CA MET A 22 -0.55 24.01 3.97
C MET A 22 0.59 24.11 2.93
N LYS A 23 1.66 24.85 3.25
CA LYS A 23 2.90 24.92 2.46
C LYS A 23 3.68 23.61 2.53
N THR A 24 3.92 23.10 3.74
CA THR A 24 4.46 21.77 4.02
C THR A 24 3.59 20.66 3.43
N PHE A 25 2.26 20.76 3.42
CA PHE A 25 1.40 19.77 2.73
C PHE A 25 1.75 19.65 1.25
N ARG A 26 1.95 20.80 0.58
CA ARG A 26 2.36 20.87 -0.83
C ARG A 26 3.78 20.36 -1.07
N ASP A 27 4.63 20.38 -0.05
CA ASP A 27 6.00 19.89 -0.08
C ASP A 27 6.09 18.39 0.34
N THR A 28 5.22 17.91 1.24
CA THR A 28 5.17 16.53 1.79
C THR A 28 4.29 15.61 0.95
N VAL A 29 3.18 16.11 0.40
CA VAL A 29 2.63 15.53 -0.82
C VAL A 29 3.63 15.92 -1.89
N GLU A 30 4.68 15.12 -2.02
CA GLU A 30 5.56 15.19 -3.17
C GLU A 30 4.67 14.93 -4.39
N LYS A 31 4.18 16.02 -4.99
CA LYS A 31 3.76 16.01 -6.39
C LYS A 31 5.03 15.73 -7.16
N PHE A 32 5.32 14.45 -7.31
CA PHE A 32 6.29 13.97 -8.28
C PHE A 32 5.66 14.15 -9.66
N GLU A 33 5.48 15.40 -10.07
CA GLU A 33 5.44 15.71 -11.50
C GLU A 33 6.70 15.08 -12.08
N VAL A 34 6.53 14.29 -13.13
CA VAL A 34 7.64 13.81 -13.96
C VAL A 34 8.23 15.04 -14.64
N LYS A 35 8.99 15.84 -13.88
CA LYS A 35 9.97 16.76 -14.42
C LYS A 35 11.16 15.89 -14.74
N GLU A 36 11.71 16.01 -15.95
CA GLU A 36 12.98 15.40 -16.34
C GLU A 36 13.98 15.62 -15.20
N THR A 37 14.10 14.63 -14.32
CA THR A 37 14.89 14.75 -13.11
C THR A 37 16.22 14.14 -13.48
N THR A 38 17.26 14.96 -13.51
CA THR A 38 18.62 14.58 -13.92
C THR A 38 19.27 13.54 -13.00
N ASN A 39 18.63 13.18 -11.89
CA ASN A 39 19.06 12.12 -10.97
C ASN A 39 18.31 10.82 -11.27
N LYS A 40 18.97 9.97 -12.05
CA LYS A 40 18.49 8.64 -12.45
C LYS A 40 18.64 7.70 -11.26
N ILE A 41 17.62 6.91 -10.97
CA ILE A 41 17.68 5.87 -9.92
C ILE A 41 17.39 4.52 -10.55
N HIS A 42 18.32 3.59 -10.47
CA HIS A 42 18.16 2.25 -11.05
C HIS A 42 18.06 1.21 -9.95
N ILE A 43 17.13 0.27 -10.11
CA ILE A 43 16.94 -0.90 -9.23
C ILE A 43 17.83 -2.01 -9.79
N HIS A 44 18.98 -2.27 -9.15
CA HIS A 44 19.99 -3.18 -9.69
C HIS A 44 19.87 -4.60 -9.12
N SER A 45 19.48 -4.72 -7.85
CA SER A 45 19.29 -6.00 -7.20
C SER A 45 18.22 -5.90 -6.10
N LEU A 46 17.33 -6.89 -6.08
CA LEU A 46 16.58 -7.26 -4.89
C LEU A 46 17.35 -8.43 -4.29
N VAL A 47 18.09 -8.19 -3.22
CA VAL A 47 18.61 -9.31 -2.44
C VAL A 47 17.55 -9.58 -1.39
N PRO A 48 16.75 -10.66 -1.49
CA PRO A 48 15.85 -11.06 -0.41
C PRO A 48 16.70 -11.51 0.77
N ARG A 49 17.18 -10.54 1.56
CA ARG A 49 17.62 -10.78 2.94
C ARG A 49 16.37 -10.73 3.78
N THR A 50 15.55 -11.77 3.67
CA THR A 50 14.29 -11.94 4.42
C THR A 50 14.59 -12.07 5.91
N SER A 51 14.79 -10.93 6.56
CA SER A 51 14.82 -10.83 8.01
C SER A 51 13.62 -9.99 8.44
N GLN A 52 12.69 -10.63 9.16
CA GLN A 52 11.51 -9.98 9.76
C GLN A 52 10.56 -9.27 8.77
N GLY A 53 10.35 -9.82 7.56
CA GLY A 53 9.38 -9.27 6.60
C GLY A 53 9.82 -7.97 5.93
N LYS A 54 11.13 -7.78 5.77
CA LYS A 54 11.71 -6.68 4.99
C LYS A 54 12.63 -7.22 3.90
N ILE A 55 12.71 -6.48 2.80
CA ILE A 55 13.66 -6.72 1.70
C ILE A 55 14.64 -5.54 1.64
N GLU A 56 15.90 -5.84 1.36
CA GLU A 56 16.92 -4.84 1.07
C GLU A 56 16.93 -4.55 -0.43
N VAL A 57 16.65 -3.30 -0.78
CA VAL A 57 16.67 -2.83 -2.18
C VAL A 57 17.89 -1.96 -2.38
N GLU A 58 18.73 -2.31 -3.36
CA GLU A 58 19.87 -1.49 -3.76
C GLU A 58 19.44 -0.47 -4.83
N LEU A 59 19.53 0.80 -4.47
CA LEU A 59 19.23 1.93 -5.37
C LEU A 59 20.55 2.62 -5.75
N HIS A 60 20.85 2.67 -7.05
CA HIS A 60 22.01 3.41 -7.56
C HIS A 60 21.56 4.77 -8.07
N GLY A 61 22.13 5.84 -7.51
CA GLY A 61 21.91 7.21 -7.98
C GLY A 61 23.11 7.72 -8.78
N THR A 62 22.88 8.42 -9.89
CA THR A 62 23.97 9.09 -10.64
C THR A 62 24.55 10.34 -9.95
N SER A 63 24.01 10.76 -8.80
CA SER A 63 24.58 11.84 -7.96
C SER A 63 23.98 11.84 -6.55
N PRO A 64 24.69 12.31 -5.51
CA PRO A 64 24.21 12.25 -4.13
C PRO A 64 23.11 13.30 -3.91
N SER A 65 21.85 12.91 -4.10
CA SER A 65 20.74 13.72 -3.61
C SER A 65 20.76 13.72 -2.07
N LYS A 66 20.58 14.91 -1.49
CA LYS A 66 20.53 15.16 -0.05
C LYS A 66 19.17 14.78 0.52
N SER A 67 18.72 13.53 0.35
CA SER A 67 17.58 13.01 1.11
C SER A 67 18.11 12.16 2.28
N ASN A 68 17.73 12.53 3.51
CA ASN A 68 18.17 11.90 4.77
C ASN A 68 17.59 10.48 4.99
N VAL A 69 17.12 9.81 3.95
CA VAL A 69 16.39 8.52 4.04
C VAL A 69 17.32 7.31 3.88
N PHE A 70 18.56 7.54 3.42
CA PHE A 70 19.53 6.50 3.11
C PHE A 70 20.43 6.17 4.30
N GLY A 71 20.47 4.87 4.65
CA GLY A 71 21.53 4.28 5.45
C GLY A 71 22.78 4.09 4.60
N ASP A 72 23.93 4.08 5.28
CA ASP A 72 25.32 3.92 4.84
C ASP A 72 25.65 4.15 3.36
N LYS A 73 26.38 5.23 3.08
CA LYS A 73 26.84 5.57 1.72
C LYS A 73 28.17 4.89 1.44
N SER A 74 28.17 3.83 0.64
CA SER A 74 29.36 3.33 -0.05
C SER A 74 29.12 3.31 -1.56
N ASP A 75 29.96 4.01 -2.31
CA ASP A 75 30.04 3.96 -3.79
C ASP A 75 28.78 4.33 -4.60
N GLY A 76 28.00 5.32 -4.14
CA GLY A 76 26.83 5.82 -4.89
C GLY A 76 25.64 4.84 -4.92
N VAL A 77 25.81 3.68 -4.28
CA VAL A 77 24.76 2.72 -3.94
C VAL A 77 24.19 3.13 -2.60
N SER A 78 22.87 3.17 -2.51
CA SER A 78 22.20 3.32 -1.22
C SER A 78 21.25 2.15 -1.03
N SER A 79 21.43 1.40 0.06
CA SER A 79 20.53 0.29 0.38
C SER A 79 19.34 0.79 1.20
N LEU A 80 18.17 0.23 0.89
CA LEU A 80 16.92 0.59 1.52
C LEU A 80 16.20 -0.65 2.02
N LEU A 81 16.03 -0.76 3.34
CA LEU A 81 15.16 -1.76 3.93
C LEU A 81 13.70 -1.30 3.82
N VAL A 82 12.90 -2.06 3.09
CA VAL A 82 11.47 -1.78 2.86
C VAL A 82 10.61 -2.97 3.28
N PRO A 83 9.36 -2.74 3.73
CA PRO A 83 8.41 -3.83 3.98
C PRO A 83 8.17 -4.66 2.72
N CYS A 84 8.04 -5.97 2.87
CA CYS A 84 7.68 -6.88 1.79
C CYS A 84 6.32 -7.54 2.03
N GLY A 85 5.77 -8.12 0.97
CA GLY A 85 4.57 -8.93 1.05
C GLY A 85 4.83 -10.31 1.65
N PRO A 86 3.77 -11.13 1.77
CA PRO A 86 3.85 -12.46 2.36
C PRO A 86 4.69 -13.44 1.52
N HIS A 87 5.01 -13.09 0.27
CA HIS A 87 5.68 -13.94 -0.70
C HIS A 87 6.97 -13.27 -1.23
N PRO A 88 7.94 -12.92 -0.36
CA PRO A 88 9.15 -12.19 -0.76
C PRO A 88 10.05 -12.96 -1.71
N ASP A 89 10.00 -14.30 -1.65
CA ASP A 89 10.79 -15.20 -2.49
C ASP A 89 10.00 -15.69 -3.74
N GLY A 90 8.75 -15.24 -3.92
CA GLY A 90 7.82 -15.76 -4.92
C GLY A 90 6.55 -16.37 -4.32
N VAL A 91 5.48 -16.48 -5.12
CA VAL A 91 4.22 -17.12 -4.73
C VAL A 91 4.32 -18.62 -5.05
N THR A 92 4.40 -19.46 -4.03
CA THR A 92 4.26 -20.92 -4.20
C THR A 92 2.79 -21.30 -4.28
N THR A 93 2.24 -21.39 -5.49
CA THR A 93 0.96 -22.05 -5.76
C THR A 93 1.20 -23.51 -6.17
N ASN A 94 0.64 -24.46 -5.40
CA ASN A 94 0.64 -25.91 -5.70
C ASN A 94 2.01 -26.60 -5.86
N GLY A 95 3.01 -26.25 -5.04
CA GLY A 95 4.29 -26.97 -5.01
C GLY A 95 5.15 -26.80 -6.28
N GLN A 96 4.77 -25.88 -7.16
CA GLN A 96 5.61 -25.38 -8.23
C GLN A 96 6.08 -23.97 -7.81
N GLU A 97 7.39 -23.77 -7.76
CA GLU A 97 7.98 -22.43 -7.66
C GLU A 97 7.58 -21.65 -8.91
N GLN A 98 6.51 -20.87 -8.83
CA GLN A 98 6.27 -19.80 -9.77
C GLN A 98 7.03 -18.59 -9.24
N SER A 99 8.16 -18.30 -9.87
CA SER A 99 8.78 -16.98 -9.76
C SER A 99 7.70 -15.93 -9.98
N LEU A 100 7.57 -14.95 -9.07
CA LEU A 100 6.69 -13.77 -9.23
C LEU A 100 6.98 -12.94 -10.49
N ILE A 101 7.99 -13.35 -11.25
CA ILE A 101 8.19 -13.02 -12.64
C ILE A 101 7.24 -13.89 -13.48
N GLU A 102 5.94 -13.62 -13.44
CA GLU A 102 5.24 -13.70 -14.72
C GLU A 102 5.86 -12.56 -15.54
N GLU A 103 6.77 -12.94 -16.43
CA GLU A 103 7.47 -12.09 -17.41
C GLU A 103 6.48 -11.53 -18.47
N SER A 104 5.19 -11.45 -18.14
CA SER A 104 4.12 -11.10 -19.06
C SER A 104 3.89 -9.59 -19.04
N ASP A 105 4.29 -8.95 -20.15
CA ASP A 105 3.91 -7.59 -20.61
C ASP A 105 4.49 -6.35 -19.90
N TYR A 106 5.45 -6.45 -18.98
CA TYR A 106 6.17 -5.26 -18.52
C TYR A 106 7.39 -4.94 -19.38
N VAL A 107 7.31 -3.86 -20.15
CA VAL A 107 8.46 -3.30 -20.86
C VAL A 107 9.12 -2.23 -19.97
N PRO A 108 10.33 -2.47 -19.44
CA PRO A 108 11.03 -1.48 -18.65
C PRO A 108 11.39 -0.28 -19.53
N THR A 109 11.15 0.91 -19.01
CA THR A 109 11.58 2.17 -19.62
C THR A 109 12.28 2.99 -18.55
N GLU A 110 13.19 3.89 -18.95
CA GLU A 110 13.91 4.74 -17.99
C GLU A 110 12.94 5.49 -17.05
N VAL A 111 11.84 6.00 -17.60
CA VAL A 111 10.80 6.70 -16.83
C VAL A 111 10.11 5.78 -15.83
N HIS A 112 9.80 4.54 -16.22
CA HIS A 112 9.14 3.60 -15.33
C HIS A 112 10.06 3.15 -14.19
N GLU A 113 11.34 2.93 -14.44
CA GLU A 113 12.32 2.57 -13.42
C GLU A 113 12.50 3.69 -12.38
N ASP A 114 12.59 4.94 -12.83
CA ASP A 114 12.65 6.09 -11.92
C ASP A 114 11.38 6.20 -11.05
N ILE A 115 10.20 5.94 -11.61
CA ILE A 115 8.94 5.94 -10.83
C ILE A 115 8.91 4.78 -9.84
N LEU A 116 9.33 3.57 -10.25
CA LEU A 116 9.39 2.40 -9.37
C LEU A 116 10.33 2.64 -8.18
N ALA A 117 11.52 3.21 -8.41
CA ALA A 117 12.44 3.55 -7.34
C ALA A 117 11.81 4.52 -6.32
N ARG A 118 11.03 5.50 -6.79
CA ARG A 118 10.30 6.43 -5.91
C ARG A 118 9.14 5.77 -5.17
N MET A 119 8.44 4.82 -5.80
CA MET A 119 7.42 4.02 -5.14
C MET A 119 8.02 3.22 -3.98
N ILE A 120 9.18 2.59 -4.19
CA ILE A 120 9.93 1.85 -3.16
C ILE A 120 10.36 2.77 -2.01
N GLN A 121 10.86 3.96 -2.31
CA GLN A 121 11.20 4.95 -1.28
C GLN A 121 9.98 5.39 -0.46
N SER A 122 8.85 5.66 -1.13
CA SER A 122 7.61 6.07 -0.48
C SER A 122 7.05 4.97 0.42
N HIS A 123 7.11 3.72 -0.05
CA HIS A 123 6.64 2.52 0.66
C HIS A 123 7.32 2.29 2.02
N LYS A 124 8.56 2.75 2.18
CA LYS A 124 9.25 2.71 3.49
C LYS A 124 8.52 3.55 4.55
N THR A 125 7.86 4.63 4.12
CA THR A 125 7.25 5.62 5.02
C THR A 125 5.78 5.30 5.29
N GLY A 126 5.04 4.89 4.26
CA GLY A 126 3.62 4.58 4.40
C GLY A 126 2.93 4.35 3.06
N ASP A 127 1.60 4.48 3.07
CA ASP A 127 0.80 4.42 1.85
C ASP A 127 1.11 5.60 0.92
N PHE A 128 0.90 5.40 -0.37
CA PHE A 128 1.12 6.43 -1.39
C PHE A 128 0.04 6.38 -2.48
N CYS A 129 -0.01 7.42 -3.31
CA CYS A 129 -0.96 7.52 -4.42
C CYS A 129 -0.23 7.82 -5.73
N LEU A 130 -0.56 7.07 -6.79
CA LEU A 130 -0.08 7.36 -8.13
C LEU A 130 -1.08 8.25 -8.87
N VAL A 131 -0.67 9.48 -9.19
CA VAL A 131 -1.50 10.46 -9.90
C VAL A 131 -0.94 10.66 -11.31
N GLY A 132 -1.80 10.57 -12.32
CA GLY A 132 -1.42 10.80 -13.71
C GLY A 132 -2.61 10.65 -14.66
N GLY A 133 -2.44 10.99 -15.93
CA GLY A 133 -3.48 10.88 -16.96
C GLY A 133 -4.02 9.46 -17.18
N LYS A 134 -5.15 9.33 -17.86
CA LYS A 134 -5.68 8.00 -18.25
C LYS A 134 -4.70 7.31 -19.20
N GLY A 135 -4.47 6.02 -19.03
CA GLY A 135 -3.64 5.21 -19.93
C GLY A 135 -2.13 5.34 -19.73
N THR A 136 -1.64 6.00 -18.68
CA THR A 136 -0.19 6.17 -18.41
C THR A 136 0.48 4.95 -17.77
N GLY A 137 -0.12 3.75 -17.83
CA GLY A 137 0.49 2.53 -17.28
C GLY A 137 0.60 2.43 -15.75
N LYS A 138 -0.17 3.22 -14.98
CA LYS A 138 -0.14 3.20 -13.49
C LYS A 138 -0.34 1.81 -12.91
N GLU A 139 -1.33 1.08 -13.42
CA GLU A 139 -1.63 -0.27 -12.93
C GLU A 139 -0.48 -1.23 -13.23
N THR A 140 0.14 -1.12 -14.41
CA THR A 140 1.32 -1.91 -14.78
C THR A 140 2.50 -1.63 -13.82
N LEU A 141 2.73 -0.37 -13.46
CA LEU A 141 3.74 0.00 -12.47
C LEU A 141 3.44 -0.58 -11.08
N VAL A 142 2.18 -0.55 -10.63
CA VAL A 142 1.78 -1.16 -9.35
C VAL A 142 1.98 -2.67 -9.35
N LYS A 143 1.62 -3.36 -10.44
CA LYS A 143 1.84 -4.81 -10.58
C LYS A 143 3.33 -5.15 -10.53
N ARG A 144 4.15 -4.38 -11.25
CA ARG A 144 5.61 -4.54 -11.22
C ARG A 144 6.17 -4.31 -9.83
N PHE A 145 5.77 -3.24 -9.16
CA PHE A 145 6.15 -2.92 -7.78
C PHE A 145 5.76 -4.05 -6.80
N ALA A 146 4.55 -4.57 -6.91
CA ALA A 146 4.06 -5.65 -6.05
C ALA A 146 4.86 -6.94 -6.26
N SER A 147 5.10 -7.32 -7.52
CA SER A 147 5.94 -8.47 -7.89
C SER A 147 7.36 -8.34 -7.32
N LEU A 148 7.98 -7.16 -7.43
CA LEU A 148 9.31 -6.87 -6.89
C LEU A 148 9.38 -7.03 -5.36
N LEU A 149 8.31 -6.71 -4.63
CA LEU A 149 8.29 -6.74 -3.17
C LEU A 149 7.56 -7.95 -2.58
N GLY A 150 7.13 -8.91 -3.40
CA GLY A 150 6.47 -10.13 -2.91
C GLY A 150 5.02 -9.96 -2.47
N TYR A 151 4.33 -8.93 -2.97
CA TYR A 151 2.91 -8.70 -2.68
C TYR A 151 2.01 -9.33 -3.75
N GLU A 152 0.96 -10.01 -3.30
CA GLU A 152 -0.24 -10.21 -4.13
C GLU A 152 -1.04 -8.90 -4.18
N VAL A 153 -1.58 -8.54 -5.34
CA VAL A 153 -2.38 -7.31 -5.51
C VAL A 153 -3.86 -7.64 -5.45
N GLU A 154 -4.56 -6.98 -4.53
CA GLU A 154 -6.02 -7.01 -4.48
C GLU A 154 -6.55 -5.66 -4.99
N THR A 155 -7.15 -5.65 -6.19
CA THR A 155 -7.70 -4.42 -6.78
C THR A 155 -9.12 -4.17 -6.30
N VAL A 156 -9.35 -3.01 -5.68
CA VAL A 156 -10.66 -2.53 -5.25
C VAL A 156 -11.08 -1.38 -6.16
N VAL A 157 -12.04 -1.64 -7.05
CA VAL A 157 -12.57 -0.64 -7.98
C VAL A 157 -13.60 0.22 -7.27
N LEU A 158 -13.30 1.51 -7.14
CA LEU A 158 -14.14 2.49 -6.46
C LEU A 158 -15.03 3.25 -7.45
N TYR A 159 -16.27 3.48 -7.03
CA TYR A 159 -17.30 4.21 -7.78
C TYR A 159 -17.98 5.25 -6.90
N GLN A 160 -18.66 6.20 -7.54
CA GLN A 160 -19.13 7.42 -6.89
C GLN A 160 -20.12 7.18 -5.74
N ASP A 161 -21.03 6.24 -5.94
CA ASP A 161 -22.09 5.92 -4.97
C ASP A 161 -21.71 4.76 -4.04
N MET A 162 -20.43 4.43 -3.94
CA MET A 162 -19.95 3.35 -3.07
C MET A 162 -20.13 3.72 -1.60
N THR A 163 -20.67 2.77 -0.83
CA THR A 163 -20.94 2.93 0.60
C THR A 163 -19.86 2.30 1.47
N SER A 164 -19.82 2.71 2.74
CA SER A 164 -18.94 2.13 3.75
C SER A 164 -19.14 0.62 3.94
N ARG A 165 -20.38 0.14 3.78
CA ARG A 165 -20.71 -1.29 3.86
C ARG A 165 -20.06 -2.07 2.72
N GLU A 166 -20.07 -1.53 1.51
CA GLU A 166 -19.44 -2.18 0.35
C GLU A 166 -17.91 -2.20 0.45
N LEU A 167 -17.32 -1.17 1.07
CA LEU A 167 -15.89 -1.14 1.36
C LEU A 167 -15.44 -2.08 2.47
N LEU A 168 -16.30 -2.41 3.44
CA LEU A 168 -15.92 -3.20 4.61
C LEU A 168 -16.56 -4.59 4.62
N GLN A 169 -17.87 -4.63 4.84
CA GLN A 169 -18.65 -5.86 4.95
C GLN A 169 -20.07 -5.64 4.44
N GLN A 170 -20.46 -6.49 3.51
CA GLN A 170 -21.80 -6.52 2.95
C GLN A 170 -22.63 -7.61 3.62
N ARG A 171 -23.92 -7.36 3.79
CA ARG A 171 -24.86 -8.41 4.19
C ARG A 171 -25.21 -9.23 2.96
N SER A 172 -25.08 -10.54 3.05
CA SER A 172 -25.47 -11.48 2.00
C SER A 172 -26.49 -12.46 2.57
N THR A 173 -27.42 -12.91 1.74
CA THR A 173 -28.42 -13.92 2.12
C THR A 173 -28.01 -15.24 1.50
N LEU A 174 -27.90 -16.27 2.32
CA LEU A 174 -27.61 -17.64 1.91
C LEU A 174 -28.87 -18.27 1.28
N PRO A 175 -28.73 -19.32 0.45
CA PRO A 175 -29.88 -19.98 -0.18
C PRO A 175 -30.92 -20.54 0.80
N ASN A 176 -30.54 -20.79 2.05
CA ASN A 176 -31.43 -21.24 3.12
C ASN A 176 -32.22 -20.11 3.80
N GLY A 177 -32.02 -18.85 3.40
CA GLY A 177 -32.68 -17.67 3.96
C GLY A 177 -31.92 -16.99 5.11
N ASP A 178 -30.84 -17.60 5.60
CA ASP A 178 -30.00 -17.00 6.64
C ASP A 178 -29.19 -15.83 6.09
N THR A 179 -28.86 -14.86 6.94
CA THR A 179 -28.01 -13.75 6.55
C THR A 179 -26.61 -13.90 7.11
N THR A 180 -25.61 -13.75 6.26
CA THR A 180 -24.20 -13.79 6.61
C THR A 180 -23.51 -12.46 6.29
N TRP A 181 -22.38 -12.20 6.94
CA TRP A 181 -21.49 -11.10 6.61
C TRP A 181 -20.48 -11.57 5.56
N ARG A 182 -20.44 -10.86 4.44
CA ARG A 182 -19.44 -11.06 3.38
C ARG A 182 -18.38 -9.98 3.49
N THR A 183 -17.15 -10.41 3.76
CA THR A 183 -15.97 -9.54 3.80
C THR A 183 -15.65 -8.97 2.43
N SER A 184 -15.32 -7.68 2.36
CA SER A 184 -14.92 -7.02 1.13
C SER A 184 -13.50 -7.42 0.70
N PRO A 185 -13.15 -7.24 -0.59
CA PRO A 185 -11.77 -7.37 -1.08
C PRO A 185 -10.75 -6.58 -0.24
N LEU A 186 -11.09 -5.34 0.14
CA LEU A 186 -10.21 -4.50 0.96
C LEU A 186 -9.89 -5.13 2.33
N VAL A 187 -10.91 -5.69 2.99
CA VAL A 187 -10.75 -6.30 4.31
C VAL A 187 -10.00 -7.64 4.20
N ASN A 188 -10.23 -8.42 3.14
CA ASN A 188 -9.44 -9.63 2.86
C ASN A 188 -7.97 -9.27 2.63
N ALA A 189 -7.68 -8.27 1.81
CA ALA A 189 -6.31 -7.81 1.56
C ALA A 189 -5.61 -7.38 2.86
N ALA A 190 -6.29 -6.62 3.71
CA ALA A 190 -5.74 -6.19 5.01
C ALA A 190 -5.44 -7.38 5.93
N ARG A 191 -6.28 -8.42 5.92
CA ARG A 191 -6.11 -9.63 6.73
C ARG A 191 -5.01 -10.55 6.21
N GLU A 192 -4.90 -10.68 4.90
CA GLU A 192 -3.94 -11.58 4.23
C GLU A 192 -2.57 -10.92 3.98
N GLY A 193 -2.44 -9.62 4.25
CA GLY A 193 -1.20 -8.87 4.04
C GLY A 193 -0.91 -8.55 2.58
N LYS A 194 -1.95 -8.52 1.73
CA LYS A 194 -1.86 -8.15 0.31
C LYS A 194 -1.69 -6.65 0.12
N LEU A 195 -1.22 -6.26 -1.05
CA LEU A 195 -1.24 -4.87 -1.50
C LEU A 195 -2.64 -4.52 -2.01
N ALA A 196 -3.35 -3.68 -1.26
CA ALA A 196 -4.67 -3.19 -1.67
C ALA A 196 -4.52 -2.01 -2.67
N LEU A 197 -4.88 -2.23 -3.94
CA LEU A 197 -4.93 -1.19 -4.96
C LEU A 197 -6.31 -0.56 -5.01
N LEU A 198 -6.44 0.66 -4.48
CA LEU A 198 -7.68 1.43 -4.53
C LEU A 198 -7.78 2.24 -5.84
N ASP A 199 -8.47 1.70 -6.84
CA ASP A 199 -8.66 2.41 -8.12
C ASP A 199 -9.86 3.35 -8.04
N GLY A 200 -9.65 4.63 -8.31
CA GLY A 200 -10.73 5.62 -8.38
C GLY A 200 -11.08 6.28 -7.04
N VAL A 201 -10.15 6.40 -6.08
CA VAL A 201 -10.40 7.04 -4.76
C VAL A 201 -11.03 8.43 -4.88
N HIS A 202 -10.67 9.20 -5.91
CA HIS A 202 -11.22 10.52 -6.20
C HIS A 202 -12.75 10.53 -6.48
N ARG A 203 -13.35 9.37 -6.76
CA ARG A 203 -14.79 9.23 -7.01
C ARG A 203 -15.58 9.11 -5.71
N LEU A 204 -14.97 8.65 -4.63
CA LEU A 204 -15.68 8.36 -3.39
C LEU A 204 -16.27 9.61 -2.75
N HIS A 205 -17.46 9.47 -2.17
CA HIS A 205 -18.02 10.49 -1.30
C HIS A 205 -17.13 10.68 -0.05
N PRO A 206 -16.91 11.91 0.45
CA PRO A 206 -16.08 12.16 1.63
C PRO A 206 -16.46 11.35 2.87
N GLY A 207 -17.76 11.12 3.07
CA GLY A 207 -18.26 10.28 4.16
C GLY A 207 -17.74 8.84 4.06
N THR A 208 -17.73 8.26 2.85
CA THR A 208 -17.18 6.94 2.58
C THR A 208 -15.66 6.91 2.76
N LEU A 209 -14.97 7.96 2.31
CA LEU A 209 -13.52 8.08 2.44
C LEU A 209 -13.04 8.09 3.90
N SER A 210 -13.84 8.67 4.82
CA SER A 210 -13.51 8.73 6.25
C SER A 210 -13.31 7.36 6.89
N VAL A 211 -13.93 6.31 6.33
CA VAL A 211 -13.80 4.92 6.79
C VAL A 211 -12.40 4.37 6.54
N LEU A 212 -11.76 4.79 5.44
CA LEU A 212 -10.41 4.37 5.10
C LEU A 212 -9.36 4.99 6.02
N LYS A 213 -9.69 6.12 6.68
CA LYS A 213 -8.73 6.87 7.49
C LYS A 213 -8.09 6.02 8.59
N ARG A 214 -8.88 5.26 9.35
CA ARG A 214 -8.35 4.38 10.41
C ARG A 214 -7.49 3.24 9.86
N LEU A 215 -7.84 2.71 8.69
CA LEU A 215 -7.03 1.69 8.03
C LEU A 215 -5.68 2.26 7.57
N LEU A 216 -5.67 3.47 7.02
CA LEU A 216 -4.47 4.09 6.48
C LEU A 216 -3.53 4.62 7.59
N GLN A 217 -4.09 5.11 8.70
CA GLN A 217 -3.32 5.70 9.79
C GLN A 217 -2.91 4.68 10.84
N ASP A 218 -3.88 3.91 11.35
CA ASP A 218 -3.68 3.05 12.52
C ASP A 218 -3.52 1.57 12.13
N ARG A 219 -3.75 1.23 10.86
CA ARG A 219 -3.92 -0.16 10.38
C ARG A 219 -5.03 -0.89 11.14
N GLU A 220 -6.13 -0.17 11.40
CA GLU A 220 -7.28 -0.68 12.15
C GLU A 220 -8.61 -0.52 11.40
N LEU A 221 -9.49 -1.49 11.58
CA LEU A 221 -10.87 -1.42 11.10
C LEU A 221 -11.83 -2.01 12.13
N SER A 222 -12.99 -1.39 12.29
CA SER A 222 -14.14 -1.99 12.98
C SER A 222 -15.10 -2.54 11.95
N LEU A 223 -15.40 -3.83 12.05
CA LEU A 223 -16.24 -4.56 11.12
C LEU A 223 -17.69 -4.60 11.62
N MET A 224 -18.61 -4.88 10.72
CA MET A 224 -20.06 -4.81 10.98
C MET A 224 -20.58 -6.03 11.75
N ASP A 225 -19.83 -7.13 11.72
CA ASP A 225 -20.04 -8.32 12.54
C ASP A 225 -19.60 -8.14 14.01
N GLY A 226 -19.05 -6.98 14.36
CA GLY A 226 -18.55 -6.66 15.70
C GLY A 226 -17.06 -6.91 15.88
N SER A 227 -16.42 -7.64 14.96
CA SER A 227 -14.99 -7.90 15.01
C SER A 227 -14.15 -6.66 14.67
N ARG A 228 -12.86 -6.71 14.99
CA ARG A 228 -11.92 -5.62 14.71
C ARG A 228 -10.63 -6.17 14.11
N LEU A 229 -10.18 -5.51 13.05
CA LEU A 229 -8.81 -5.67 12.57
C LEU A 229 -7.92 -4.71 13.34
N LEU A 230 -6.82 -5.24 13.86
CA LEU A 230 -5.80 -4.50 14.58
C LEU A 230 -4.46 -4.65 13.89
N SER A 231 -3.62 -3.61 14.00
CA SER A 231 -2.22 -3.72 13.60
C SER A 231 -1.50 -4.79 14.42
N HIS A 232 -0.48 -5.42 13.85
CA HIS A 232 0.30 -6.46 14.54
C HIS A 232 0.86 -5.99 15.89
N ASN A 233 1.35 -4.75 15.95
CA ASN A 233 1.91 -4.17 17.16
C ASN A 233 0.83 -3.93 18.22
N HIS A 234 -0.32 -3.39 17.82
CA HIS A 234 -1.42 -3.17 18.75
C HIS A 234 -2.02 -4.49 19.23
N TYR A 235 -2.18 -5.49 18.34
CA TYR A 235 -2.61 -6.82 18.72
C TYR A 235 -1.72 -7.41 19.83
N LYS A 236 -0.39 -7.38 19.64
CA LYS A 236 0.58 -7.85 20.63
C LYS A 236 0.51 -7.06 21.94
N ALA A 237 0.38 -5.73 21.88
CA ALA A 237 0.28 -4.89 23.06
C ALA A 237 -1.00 -5.19 23.86
N THR A 238 -2.14 -5.31 23.20
CA THR A 238 -3.43 -5.64 23.82
C THR A 238 -3.42 -7.04 24.43
N LYS A 239 -2.88 -8.02 23.70
CA LYS A 239 -2.71 -9.39 24.19
C LYS A 239 -1.85 -9.44 25.46
N ALA A 240 -0.71 -8.75 25.45
CA ALA A 240 0.19 -8.69 26.59
C ALA A 240 -0.40 -7.95 27.78
N PHE A 241 -1.07 -6.82 27.55
CA PHE A 241 -1.70 -6.01 28.60
C PHE A 241 -2.85 -6.77 29.28
N ALA A 242 -3.66 -7.49 28.51
CA ALA A 242 -4.81 -8.22 29.02
C ALA A 242 -4.44 -9.63 29.54
N GLY A 243 -3.23 -10.12 29.29
CA GLY A 243 -2.80 -11.47 29.68
C GLY A 243 -3.57 -12.58 28.96
N LEU A 244 -4.04 -12.32 27.74
CA LEU A 244 -4.95 -13.20 26.99
C LEU A 244 -4.20 -14.13 26.04
N SER A 245 -4.81 -15.28 25.72
CA SER A 245 -4.37 -16.15 24.63
C SER A 245 -4.82 -15.61 23.26
N ASP A 246 -4.29 -16.17 22.16
CA ASP A 246 -4.76 -15.79 20.82
C ASP A 246 -6.23 -16.19 20.60
N GLU A 247 -6.68 -17.28 21.23
CA GLU A 247 -8.08 -17.75 21.17
C GLU A 247 -9.02 -16.77 21.86
N ASP A 248 -8.65 -16.27 23.04
CA ASP A 248 -9.43 -15.27 23.77
C ASP A 248 -9.50 -13.94 23.01
N MET A 249 -8.44 -13.58 22.28
CA MET A 249 -8.40 -12.38 21.45
C MET A 249 -9.34 -12.46 20.25
N VAL A 250 -9.61 -13.66 19.71
CA VAL A 250 -10.53 -13.86 18.58
C VAL A 250 -12.00 -13.83 19.04
N GLN A 251 -12.28 -14.20 20.29
CA GLN A 251 -13.64 -14.24 20.84
C GLN A 251 -14.15 -12.88 21.37
N ARG A 252 -13.32 -11.84 21.32
CA ARG A 252 -13.57 -10.52 21.90
C ARG A 252 -13.90 -9.47 20.84
#